data_AF-A0A2R6FY64-F1
#
_entry.id   AF-A0A2R6FY64-F1
#
_cell.length_a   1.000
_cell.length_b   1.000
_cell.length_c   1.000
_cell.angle_alpha   90.00
_cell.angle_beta   90.00
_cell.angle_gamma   90.00
#
_symmetry.space_group_name_H-M   'P 1'
#
loop_
_entity.id
_entity.type
_entity.pdbx_description
1 polymer ?
#
loop_
_entity_poly.entity_id
_entity_poly.type
_entity_poly.pdbx_seq_one_letter_code
_entity_poly.pdbx_strand_id
1 'polypeptide(L)' 'MKKQELIHLHGLLAEVRKHHEARTGTAVEYEGYESLGVRPTSIHKSKTDHKEAVFALAEGITGEMRRAESETVPAAAD' A
#
# COMPACT_ATOMS: atom_id res chain seq x y z
N MET A 1 -1.63 16.25 -10.05
CA MET A 1 -1.47 16.42 -8.59
C MET A 1 -0.24 17.26 -8.26
N LYS A 2 -0.37 18.17 -7.28
CA LYS A 2 0.71 18.96 -6.66
C LYS A 2 1.52 18.09 -5.68
N LYS A 3 2.72 18.54 -5.27
CA LYS A 3 3.59 17.77 -4.35
C LYS A 3 2.92 17.52 -2.99
N GLN A 4 2.25 18.53 -2.42
CA GLN A 4 1.55 18.39 -1.14
C GLN A 4 0.38 17.40 -1.21
N GLU A 5 -0.37 17.37 -2.32
CA GLU A 5 -1.42 16.37 -2.54
C GLU A 5 -0.86 14.94 -2.56
N LEU A 6 0.31 14.74 -3.16
CA LEU A 6 0.99 13.44 -3.17
C LEU A 6 1.54 13.04 -1.80
N ILE A 7 2.09 13.99 -1.03
CA ILE A 7 2.55 13.73 0.34
C ILE A 7 1.36 13.30 1.23
N HIS A 8 0.23 14.02 1.14
CA HIS A 8 -0.97 13.67 1.90
C HIS A 8 -1.54 12.32 1.47
N LEU A 9 -1.63 12.05 0.17
CA LEU A 9 -2.11 10.76 -0.33
C LEU A 9 -1.19 9.61 0.10
N HIS A 10 0.13 9.80 0.03
CA HIS A 10 1.09 8.83 0.53
C HIS A 10 0.86 8.55 2.03
N GLY A 11 0.73 9.59 2.85
CA GLY A 11 0.41 9.44 4.28
C GLY A 11 -0.89 8.67 4.51
N LEU A 12 -1.95 9.00 3.76
CA LEU A 12 -3.23 8.31 3.86
C LEU A 12 -3.11 6.82 3.51
N LEU A 13 -2.43 6.46 2.41
CA LEU A 13 -2.25 5.06 2.02
C LEU A 13 -1.41 4.27 3.03
N ALA A 14 -0.42 4.90 3.66
CA ALA A 14 0.33 4.27 4.74
C ALA A 14 -0.57 3.96 5.95
N GLU A 15 -1.52 4.84 6.30
CA GLU A 15 -2.51 4.57 7.36
C GLU A 15 -3.55 3.53 6.94
N VAL A 16 -4.02 3.55 5.68
CA VAL A 16 -4.92 2.52 5.15
C VAL A 16 -4.29 1.14 5.24
N ARG A 17 -3.00 1.01 4.88
CA ARG A 17 -2.26 -0.25 5.03
C ARG A 17 -2.25 -0.73 6.48
N LYS A 18 -1.81 0.11 7.41
CA LYS A 18 -1.78 -0.23 8.84
C LYS A 18 -3.17 -0.65 9.34
N HIS A 19 -4.20 0.06 8.90
CA HIS A 19 -5.57 -0.24 9.27
C HIS A 19 -6.04 -1.58 8.71
N HIS A 20 -5.70 -1.90 7.46
CA HIS A 20 -5.96 -3.20 6.87
C HIS A 20 -5.28 -4.32 7.68
N GLU A 21 -3.98 -4.21 7.93
CA GLU A 21 -3.20 -5.19 8.71
C GLU A 21 -3.78 -5.39 10.11
N ALA A 22 -4.14 -4.30 10.79
CA ALA A 22 -4.75 -4.37 12.12
C ALA A 22 -6.14 -5.03 12.11
N ARG A 23 -6.89 -4.92 11.01
CA ARG A 23 -8.24 -5.50 10.89
C ARG A 23 -8.23 -6.96 10.48
N THR A 24 -7.31 -7.36 9.60
CA THR A 24 -7.24 -8.74 9.08
C THR A 24 -6.30 -9.62 9.89
N GLY A 25 -5.35 -9.02 10.62
CA GLY A 25 -4.23 -9.75 11.23
C GLY A 25 -3.17 -10.19 10.23
N THR A 26 -3.33 -9.85 8.95
CA THR A 26 -2.42 -10.23 7.86
C THR A 26 -1.57 -9.03 7.48
N ALA A 27 -0.25 -9.19 7.57
CA ALA A 27 0.69 -8.18 7.10
C ALA A 27 0.57 -8.00 5.58
N VAL A 28 0.65 -6.75 5.11
CA VAL A 28 0.70 -6.53 3.67
C VAL A 28 2.13 -6.75 3.19
N GLU A 29 2.31 -7.49 2.11
CA GLU A 29 3.62 -7.58 1.45
C GLU A 29 3.85 -6.33 0.59
N TYR A 30 4.90 -5.56 0.88
CA TYR A 30 5.19 -4.29 0.19
C TYR A 30 6.68 -4.01 -0.01
N GLU A 31 7.47 -5.06 -0.25
CA GLU A 31 8.92 -4.95 -0.52
C GLU A 31 9.24 -3.93 -1.63
N GLY A 32 8.40 -3.85 -2.67
CA GLY A 32 8.49 -2.83 -3.72
C GLY A 32 8.45 -1.39 -3.17
N TYR A 33 7.60 -1.12 -2.18
CA TYR A 33 7.56 0.17 -1.49
C TYR A 33 8.75 0.37 -0.54
N GLU A 34 9.16 -0.66 0.20
CA GLU A 34 10.31 -0.55 1.11
C GLU A 34 11.60 -0.18 0.37
N SER A 35 11.81 -0.79 -0.80
CA SER A 35 12.99 -0.56 -1.65
C SER A 35 13.15 0.90 -2.10
N LEU A 36 12.06 1.68 -2.15
CA LEU A 36 12.10 3.09 -2.52
C LEU A 36 12.77 3.95 -1.44
N GLY A 37 12.75 3.53 -0.18
CA GLY A 37 13.30 4.31 0.93
C GLY A 37 12.63 5.67 1.13
N VAL A 38 11.36 5.82 0.70
CA VAL A 38 10.57 7.06 0.79
C VAL A 38 9.43 6.84 1.77
N ARG A 39 9.38 7.67 2.82
CA ARG A 39 8.28 7.66 3.80
C ARG A 39 7.39 8.90 3.59
N PRO A 40 6.15 8.93 4.11
CA PRO A 40 5.33 10.13 4.07
C PRO A 40 6.02 11.37 4.68
N THR A 41 6.83 11.15 5.71
CA THR A 41 7.62 12.19 6.40
C THR A 41 8.86 12.64 5.63
N SER A 42 9.23 11.97 4.53
CA SER A 42 10.38 12.30 3.69
C SER A 42 10.10 13.52 2.79
N ILE A 43 9.60 14.62 3.34
CA ILE A 43 9.11 15.80 2.59
C ILE A 43 10.16 16.46 1.67
N HIS A 44 11.44 16.18 1.89
CA HIS A 44 12.56 16.63 1.08
C HIS A 44 12.68 15.87 -0.25
N LYS A 45 12.08 14.67 -0.35
CA LYS A 45 12.07 13.84 -1.57
C LYS A 45 11.27 14.46 -2.70
N SER A 46 11.51 14.00 -3.93
CA SER A 46 10.93 14.61 -5.12
C SER A 46 9.42 14.33 -5.21
N LYS A 47 8.73 15.10 -6.07
CA LYS A 47 7.33 14.81 -6.40
C LYS A 47 7.17 13.41 -7.00
N THR A 48 8.15 12.98 -7.81
CA THR A 48 8.14 11.66 -8.46
C THR A 48 8.33 10.56 -7.42
N ASP A 49 9.24 10.73 -6.47
CA ASP A 49 9.50 9.77 -5.38
C ASP A 49 8.22 9.49 -4.58
N HIS A 50 7.47 10.54 -4.20
CA HIS A 50 6.20 10.35 -3.51
C HIS A 50 5.12 9.72 -4.39
N LYS A 51 5.15 9.94 -5.70
CA LYS A 51 4.21 9.32 -6.64
C LYS A 51 4.49 7.82 -6.80
N GLU A 52 5.75 7.42 -6.93
CA GLU A 52 6.17 6.02 -6.99
C GLU A 52 5.79 5.28 -5.71
N ALA A 53 6.03 5.90 -4.56
CA ALA A 53 5.62 5.36 -3.26
C ALA A 53 4.10 5.15 -3.15
N VAL A 54 3.30 6.09 -3.66
CA VAL A 54 1.83 5.95 -3.72
C VAL A 54 1.42 4.73 -4.55
N PHE A 55 2.02 4.52 -5.71
CA PHE A 55 1.71 3.34 -6.53
C PHE A 55 2.12 2.04 -5.85
N ALA A 56 3.34 1.96 -5.34
CA ALA A 56 3.83 0.77 -4.67
C ALA A 56 2.97 0.39 -3.44
N LEU A 57 2.52 1.36 -2.65
CA LEU A 57 1.59 1.12 -1.55
C LEU A 57 0.21 0.63 -2.04
N ALA A 58 -0.34 1.25 -3.08
CA ALA A 58 -1.64 0.86 -3.62
C ALA A 58 -1.60 -0.56 -4.20
N GLU A 59 -0.51 -0.92 -4.90
CA GLU A 59 -0.29 -2.27 -5.44
C GLU A 59 -0.17 -3.31 -4.32
N GLY A 60 0.60 -3.03 -3.26
CA GLY A 60 0.71 -3.94 -2.11
C GLY A 60 -0.66 -4.16 -1.44
N ILE A 61 -1.37 -3.09 -1.10
CA ILE A 61 -2.69 -3.18 -0.45
C ILE A 61 -3.68 -3.97 -1.30
N THR A 62 -3.81 -3.61 -2.59
CA THR A 62 -4.78 -4.28 -3.47
C THR A 62 -4.37 -5.69 -3.86
N GLY A 63 -3.07 -6.00 -3.87
CA GLY A 63 -2.54 -7.35 -4.06
C GLY A 63 -3.01 -8.28 -2.96
N GLU A 64 -2.91 -7.84 -1.70
CA GLU A 64 -3.35 -8.61 -0.54
C GLU A 64 -4.87 -8.77 -0.46
N MET A 65 -5.62 -7.69 -0.75
CA MET A 65 -7.09 -7.79 -0.79
C MET A 65 -7.56 -8.86 -1.79
N ARG A 66 -6.89 -8.97 -2.95
CA ARG A 66 -7.20 -9.99 -3.95
C ARG A 66 -6.78 -11.40 -3.53
N ARG A 67 -5.67 -11.56 -2.80
CA ARG A 67 -5.31 -12.86 -2.22
C ARG A 67 -6.37 -13.32 -1.21
N ALA A 68 -6.81 -12.42 -0.33
CA ALA A 68 -7.87 -12.71 0.63
C ALA A 68 -9.18 -13.14 -0.06
N GLU A 69 -9.57 -12.49 -1.16
CA GLU A 69 -10.74 -12.92 -1.96
C GLU A 69 -10.57 -14.35 -2.51
N SER A 70 -9.39 -14.68 -3.06
CA SER A 70 -9.12 -16.00 -3.64
C SER A 70 -9.13 -17.14 -2.62
N GLU A 71 -8.74 -16.89 -1.37
CA GLU A 71 -8.77 -17.90 -0.30
C GLU A 71 -10.19 -18.22 0.20
N THR A 72 -11.14 -17.29 0.00
CA THR A 72 -12.52 -17.44 0.49
C THR A 72 -13.45 -18.21 -0.44
N VAL A 73 -13.00 -18.61 -1.64
CA VAL A 73 -13.79 -19.45 -2.55
C VAL A 73 -13.43 -20.92 -2.27
N PRO A 74 -14.29 -21.71 -1.59
CA PRO A 74 -14.02 -23.11 -1.40
C PRO A 74 -14.08 -23.79 -2.77
N ALA A 75 -13.08 -24.61 -3.09
CA ALA A 75 -13.19 -25.57 -4.18
C ALA A 75 -14.37 -26.49 -3.88
N ALA A 76 -15.52 -26.23 -4.53
CA ALA A 76 -16.62 -27.16 -4.53
C ALA A 76 -16.12 -28.45 -5.18
N ALA A 77 -16.06 -29.51 -4.36
CA ALA A 77 -15.69 -30.86 -4.78
C ALA A 77 -16.76 -31.44 -5.73
N ASP A 78 -16.29 -32.13 -6.76
CA ASP A 78 -17.06 -33.09 -7.58
C ASP A 78 -17.59 -34.25 -6.72
#